data_AF-A0A385SFY2-F1
#
_entry.id   AF-A0A385SFY2-F1
#
_cell.length_a   1.000
_cell.length_b   1.000
_cell.length_c   1.000
_cell.angle_alpha   90.00
_cell.angle_beta   90.00
_cell.angle_gamma   90.00
#
_symmetry.space_group_name_H-M   'P 1'
#
loop_
_entity.id
_entity.type
_entity.pdbx_description
1 polymer ?
#
loop_
_entity_poly.entity_id
_entity_poly.type
_entity_poly.pdbx_seq_one_letter_code
_entity_poly.pdbx_strand_id
1 'polypeptide(L)'
;MTEMQLGSMKVPSSELGENTTAFEANGTYKAVEQGEAYSGKWTFDPATQTLTTNDRDGIEKSKVIKLTEKELVFEMTDSDGIWRMTLKSP
;
A
#
# COMPACT_ATOMS: atom_id res chain seq x y z
N MET A 1 -22.76 -3.46 6.55
CA MET A 1 -21.68 -2.57 6.08
C MET A 1 -20.42 -3.40 6.17
N THR A 2 -19.86 -3.82 5.03
CA THR A 2 -18.72 -4.75 5.02
C THR A 2 -17.45 -3.92 5.01
N GLU A 3 -16.77 -3.85 6.15
CA GLU A 3 -15.43 -3.25 6.24
C GLU A 3 -14.44 -4.15 5.49
N MET A 4 -13.85 -3.62 4.42
CA MET A 4 -12.78 -4.29 3.69
C MET A 4 -11.48 -3.99 4.42
N GLN A 5 -10.99 -4.92 5.25
CA GLN A 5 -9.70 -4.77 5.92
C GLN A 5 -8.57 -5.06 4.92
N LEU A 6 -7.81 -4.02 4.57
CA LEU A 6 -6.53 -4.17 3.89
C LEU A 6 -5.51 -4.76 4.87
N GLY A 7 -5.02 -5.96 4.57
CA GLY A 7 -3.78 -6.54 5.10
C GLY A 7 -3.68 -6.68 6.63
N SER A 8 -3.91 -7.89 7.16
CA SER A 8 -3.56 -8.24 8.54
C SER A 8 -2.11 -8.70 8.72
N MET A 9 -1.21 -8.33 7.80
CA MET A 9 0.12 -8.92 7.69
C MET A 9 1.14 -8.23 8.60
N LYS A 10 1.79 -9.00 9.47
CA LYS A 10 3.06 -8.63 10.12
C LYS A 10 4.19 -9.33 9.36
N VAL A 11 4.70 -8.73 8.29
CA VAL A 11 5.88 -9.26 7.58
C VAL A 11 7.13 -8.65 8.22
N PRO A 12 8.09 -9.46 8.70
CA PRO A 12 9.40 -8.96 9.13
C PRO A 12 10.08 -8.24 7.96
N SER A 13 10.71 -7.09 8.21
CA SER A 13 11.39 -6.32 7.15
C SER A 13 12.48 -7.10 6.42
N SER A 14 13.04 -8.14 7.05
CA SER A 14 14.01 -9.08 6.46
C SER A 14 13.44 -9.96 5.34
N GLU A 15 12.12 -10.03 5.18
CA GLU A 15 11.43 -10.86 4.18
C GLU A 15 10.86 -10.01 3.01
N LEU A 16 11.05 -8.70 3.05
CA LEU A 16 10.69 -7.78 1.98
C LEU A 16 11.77 -7.83 0.88
N GLY A 17 11.39 -8.15 -0.35
CA GLY A 17 12.27 -8.05 -1.52
C GLY A 17 12.48 -6.59 -1.95
N GLU A 18 13.34 -6.36 -2.94
CA GLU A 18 13.85 -5.02 -3.34
C GLU A 18 12.78 -3.94 -3.58
N ASN A 19 11.56 -4.32 -3.97
CA ASN A 19 10.38 -3.44 -4.07
C ASN A 19 9.16 -4.15 -3.45
N THR A 20 8.94 -3.98 -2.14
CA THR A 20 7.82 -4.61 -1.42
C THR A 20 7.20 -3.63 -0.44
N THR A 21 5.87 -3.57 -0.39
CA THR A 21 5.12 -2.78 0.61
C THR A 21 4.16 -3.67 1.37
N ALA A 22 4.12 -3.50 2.70
CA ALA A 22 3.22 -4.20 3.61
C ALA A 22 2.38 -3.18 4.38
N PHE A 23 1.06 -3.17 4.14
CA PHE A 23 0.09 -2.37 4.86
C PHE A 23 -0.42 -3.15 6.08
N GLU A 24 -0.26 -2.58 7.27
CA GLU A 24 -0.72 -3.14 8.54
C GLU A 24 -2.07 -2.53 8.95
N ALA A 25 -2.97 -3.35 9.49
CA ALA A 25 -4.30 -2.93 9.94
C ALA A 25 -4.32 -1.80 11.01
N ASN A 26 -3.19 -1.51 11.66
CA ASN A 26 -3.04 -0.39 12.60
C ASN A 26 -2.86 0.98 11.90
N GLY A 27 -2.93 1.02 10.56
CA GLY A 27 -2.74 2.24 9.78
C GLY A 27 -1.28 2.60 9.54
N THR A 28 -0.34 1.67 9.76
CA THR A 28 1.08 1.82 9.42
C THR A 28 1.44 0.95 8.22
N TYR A 29 2.44 1.34 7.44
CA TYR A 29 3.00 0.48 6.41
C TYR A 29 4.52 0.47 6.47
N LYS A 30 5.11 -0.58 5.93
CA LYS A 30 6.54 -0.74 5.73
C LYS A 30 6.80 -0.99 4.26
N ALA A 31 7.82 -0.35 3.73
CA ALA A 31 8.23 -0.54 2.36
C ALA A 31 9.75 -0.76 2.28
N VAL A 32 10.17 -1.52 1.28
CA VAL A 32 11.53 -1.54 0.78
C VAL A 32 11.45 -1.11 -0.66
N GLU A 33 12.15 -0.05 -1.02
CA GLU A 33 12.30 0.41 -2.40
C GLU A 33 13.78 0.62 -2.70
N GLN A 34 14.26 0.01 -3.78
CA GLN A 34 15.68 0.09 -4.18
C GLN A 34 16.67 -0.29 -3.05
N GLY A 35 16.25 -1.19 -2.16
CA GLY A 35 17.05 -1.63 -1.01
C GLY A 35 17.01 -0.71 0.20
N GLU A 36 16.30 0.41 0.15
CA GLU A 36 16.05 1.26 1.31
C GLU A 36 14.73 0.90 1.99
N ALA A 37 14.80 0.63 3.29
CA ALA A 37 13.61 0.39 4.09
C ALA A 37 13.09 1.69 4.70
N TYR A 38 11.78 1.90 4.63
CA TYR A 38 11.10 3.01 5.29
C TYR A 38 9.71 2.59 5.77
N SER A 39 9.11 3.45 6.59
CA SER A 39 7.78 3.24 7.14
C SER A 39 7.00 4.53 7.14
N GLY A 40 5.68 4.38 7.12
CA GLY A 40 4.76 5.50 7.10
C GLY A 40 3.40 5.11 7.65
N LYS A 41 2.46 6.03 7.49
CA LYS A 41 1.04 5.82 7.79
C LYS A 41 0.26 5.67 6.50
N TRP A 42 -0.80 4.87 6.54
CA TRP A 42 -1.72 4.77 5.42
C TRP A 42 -3.17 4.84 5.88
N THR A 43 -4.03 5.28 4.98
CA THR A 43 -5.48 5.23 5.11
C THR A 43 -6.11 4.89 3.76
N PHE A 44 -7.28 4.27 3.77
CA PHE A 44 -8.05 3.97 2.56
C PHE A 44 -9.48 4.45 2.74
N ASP A 45 -9.94 5.30 1.83
CA ASP A 45 -11.34 5.71 1.72
C ASP A 45 -12.04 4.85 0.65
N PRO A 46 -12.94 3.92 1.04
CA PRO A 46 -13.64 3.07 0.09
C PRO A 46 -14.72 3.81 -0.72
N ALA A 47 -15.21 4.96 -0.25
CA ALA A 47 -16.22 5.74 -0.96
C ALA A 47 -15.63 6.44 -2.19
N THR A 48 -14.39 6.91 -2.07
CA THR A 48 -13.65 7.58 -3.17
C THR A 48 -12.60 6.68 -3.83
N GLN A 49 -12.42 5.46 -3.31
CA GLN A 49 -11.33 4.55 -3.67
C GLN A 49 -9.95 5.22 -3.58
N THR A 50 -9.72 6.00 -2.53
CA THR A 50 -8.46 6.76 -2.35
C THR A 50 -7.58 6.09 -1.32
N LEU A 51 -6.40 5.63 -1.73
CA LEU A 51 -5.30 5.25 -0.86
C LEU A 51 -4.47 6.51 -0.57
N THR A 52 -4.23 6.80 0.70
CA THR A 52 -3.32 7.88 1.13
C THR A 52 -2.18 7.29 1.93
N THR A 53 -0.95 7.58 1.54
CA THR A 53 0.28 7.24 2.26
C THR A 53 0.93 8.52 2.79
N ASN A 54 1.61 8.41 3.93
CA ASN A 54 2.35 9.52 4.54
C ASN A 54 3.63 8.99 5.19
N ASP A 55 4.78 9.32 4.62
CA ASP A 55 6.10 8.91 5.07
C ASP A 55 7.10 10.08 5.09
N ARG A 56 8.39 9.78 4.94
CA ARG A 56 9.48 10.77 4.92
C ARG A 56 9.39 11.72 3.72
N ASP A 57 8.79 11.29 2.61
CA ASP A 57 8.72 12.01 1.34
C ASP A 57 7.43 12.84 1.23
N GLY A 58 6.52 12.68 2.19
CA GLY A 58 5.31 13.50 2.35
C GLY A 58 4.04 12.69 2.21
N ILE A 59 2.95 13.38 1.85
CA ILE A 59 1.64 12.76 1.67
C ILE A 59 1.43 12.50 0.18
N GLU A 60 1.16 11.25 -0.16
CA GLU A 60 0.80 10.83 -1.51
C GLU A 60 -0.65 10.32 -1.53
N LYS A 61 -1.36 10.62 -2.62
CA LYS A 61 -2.72 10.15 -2.85
C LYS A 61 -2.80 9.38 -4.16
N SER A 62 -3.38 8.20 -4.07
CA SER A 62 -3.52 7.27 -5.19
C SER A 62 -4.97 6.82 -5.33
N LYS A 63 -5.45 6.79 -6.57
CA LYS A 63 -6.76 6.24 -6.90
C LYS A 63 -6.64 4.74 -7.11
N VAL A 64 -7.31 3.96 -6.29
CA VAL A 64 -7.35 2.50 -6.42
C VAL A 64 -8.32 2.14 -7.56
N ILE A 65 -7.77 1.55 -8.61
CA ILE A 65 -8.53 1.07 -9.79
C ILE A 65 -9.07 -0.33 -9.54
N LYS A 66 -8.28 -1.19 -8.87
CA LYS A 66 -8.65 -2.57 -8.61
C LYS A 66 -8.06 -3.03 -7.29
N LEU A 67 -8.87 -3.67 -6.46
CA LEU A 67 -8.43 -4.34 -5.24
C LEU A 67 -9.11 -5.71 -5.17
N THR A 68 -8.30 -6.76 -5.10
CA THR A 68 -8.75 -8.15 -4.90
C THR A 68 -7.85 -8.82 -3.86
N GLU A 69 -8.12 -10.07 -3.52
CA GLU A 69 -7.25 -10.87 -2.65
C GLU A 69 -5.83 -11.10 -3.22
N LYS A 70 -5.63 -10.88 -4.53
CA LYS A 70 -4.37 -11.21 -5.24
C LYS A 70 -3.67 -10.00 -5.84
N GLU A 71 -4.36 -8.89 -6.01
CA GLU A 71 -3.81 -7.73 -6.71
C GLU A 71 -4.38 -6.42 -6.18
N LEU A 72 -3.50 -5.40 -6.15
CA LEU A 72 -3.84 -4.00 -5.99
C LEU A 72 -3.35 -3.26 -7.24
N VAL A 73 -4.23 -2.51 -7.89
CA VAL A 73 -3.92 -1.65 -9.03
C VAL A 73 -4.35 -0.23 -8.66
N PHE A 74 -3.44 0.73 -8.79
CA PHE A 74 -3.72 2.13 -8.46
C PHE A 74 -3.01 3.08 -9.44
N GLU A 75 -3.56 4.28 -9.55
CA GLU A 75 -3.01 5.39 -10.31
C GLU A 75 -2.56 6.47 -9.32
N MET A 76 -1.32 6.91 -9.42
CA MET A 76 -0.81 7.98 -8.55
C MET A 76 -1.29 9.31 -9.11
N THR A 77 -1.81 10.20 -8.26
CA THR A 77 -2.44 11.44 -8.73
C THR A 77 -1.44 12.38 -9.42
N ASP A 78 -0.17 12.31 -9.02
CA ASP A 78 0.88 13.22 -9.47
C ASP A 78 1.84 12.58 -10.50
N SER A 79 1.48 11.41 -11.06
CA SER A 79 2.27 10.75 -12.12
C SER A 79 1.37 10.14 -13.19
N ASP A 80 1.82 10.13 -14.45
CA ASP A 80 1.12 9.49 -15.58
C ASP A 80 1.22 7.95 -15.58
N GLY A 81 1.14 7.31 -14.40
CA GLY A 81 1.45 5.89 -14.21
C GLY A 81 0.38 5.10 -13.47
N ILE A 82 0.03 3.94 -14.03
CA ILE A 82 -0.73 2.89 -13.34
C ILE A 82 0.26 1.89 -12.75
N TRP A 83 0.17 1.70 -11.44
CA TRP A 83 0.96 0.74 -10.69
C TRP A 83 0.16 -0.50 -10.36
N ARG A 84 0.81 -1.66 -10.43
CA ARG A 84 0.23 -2.96 -10.14
C ARG A 84 1.10 -3.68 -9.12
N MET A 85 0.50 -4.04 -7.99
CA MET A 85 1.10 -4.85 -6.94
C MET A 85 0.42 -6.22 -6.90
N THR A 86 1.24 -7.28 -6.82
CA THR A 86 0.75 -8.62 -6.49
C THR A 86 0.67 -8.75 -4.97
N LEU A 87 -0.52 -9.05 -4.46
CA LEU A 87 -0.70 -9.29 -3.03
C LEU A 87 -0.30 -10.73 -2.73
N LYS A 88 0.64 -10.88 -1.80
CA LYS A 88 0.94 -12.20 -1.23
C LYS A 88 -0.11 -12.49 -0.17
N SER A 89 -0.85 -13.58 -0.35
CA SER A 89 -1.65 -14.15 0.73
C SER A 89 -0.72 -14.64 1.85
N PRO A 90 -1.16 -14.58 3.13
CA PRO A 90 -0.39 -15.12 4.24
C PRO A 90 -0.11 -16.63 4.10
#